data_AF-A0AAU4F4C2-F1
#
_entry.id   AF-A0AAU4F4C2-F1
#
_cell.length_a   1.000
_cell.length_b   1.000
_cell.length_c   1.000
_cell.angle_alpha   90.00
_cell.angle_beta   90.00
_cell.angle_gamma   90.00
#
_symmetry.space_group_name_H-M   'P 1'
#
loop_
_entity.id
_entity.type
_entity.pdbx_description
1 polymer ?
#
loop_
_entity_poly.entity_id
_entity_poly.type
_entity_poly.pdbx_seq_one_letter_code
_entity_poly.pdbx_strand_id
1 'polypeptide(L)'
;MTDLDELRRALRAQESLAPDPDAVLAVATRRIRRRRTTGVAAVTLTVAALGAGAVGLLDRGTAVVPPATLASPPSATVTQPAAAGKVPPAAPAISLEDSSWDLTMWSVQPPVETLHYAQNHGYAFTIESRGGTAPHSALATKPSAAEQIPHPQSVMWQDGPDRWIRVTTTKPVTAAEMLALLGKIHTTPPVIASPLKSIQVPDGQQVGTFTSEPETNTLVLCPAAEVGKTPLDPRCFSLTVSLTSRASDSSYPQDPLPVHQHRTLGAYTIEIDSSPARAKEALTLLDSVQLNR
;
A
#
# COMPACT_ATOMS: atom_id res chain seq x y z
N MET A 1 37.45 -45.73 13.76
CA MET A 1 36.05 -46.14 14.01
C MET A 1 35.60 -45.43 15.26
N THR A 2 35.32 -44.13 15.12
CA THR A 2 34.79 -43.28 16.18
C THR A 2 33.27 -43.37 16.17
N ASP A 3 32.73 -43.24 17.36
CA ASP A 3 31.72 -44.12 17.90
C ASP A 3 30.33 -43.52 17.69
N LEU A 4 29.47 -44.28 17.01
CA LEU A 4 28.07 -43.92 16.76
C LEU A 4 27.33 -43.66 18.08
N ASP A 5 27.80 -44.23 19.18
CA ASP A 5 27.26 -44.01 20.50
C ASP A 5 27.70 -42.68 21.12
N GLU A 6 28.85 -42.14 20.72
CA GLU A 6 29.29 -40.80 21.11
C GLU A 6 28.47 -39.71 20.38
N LEU A 7 28.15 -39.96 19.11
CA LEU A 7 27.24 -39.10 18.33
C LEU A 7 25.81 -39.11 18.89
N ARG A 8 25.30 -40.28 19.31
CA ARG A 8 24.00 -40.40 19.99
C ARG A 8 23.99 -39.71 21.35
N ARG A 9 25.09 -39.75 22.09
CA ARG A 9 25.22 -39.09 23.40
C ARG A 9 25.25 -37.56 23.25
N ALA A 10 25.94 -37.05 22.22
CA ALA A 10 25.97 -35.63 21.90
C ALA A 10 24.62 -35.09 21.43
N LEU A 11 23.89 -35.86 20.61
CA LEU A 11 22.54 -35.47 20.16
C LEU A 11 21.51 -35.44 21.30
N ARG A 12 21.54 -36.42 22.22
CA ARG A 12 20.67 -36.38 23.42
C ARG A 12 21.00 -35.22 24.35
N ALA A 13 22.27 -34.80 24.41
CA ALA A 13 22.66 -33.64 25.21
C ALA A 13 22.20 -32.30 24.61
N GLN A 14 21.94 -32.24 23.29
CA GLN A 14 21.38 -31.07 22.61
C GLN A 14 19.84 -31.04 22.59
N GLU A 15 19.18 -32.17 22.81
CA GLU A 15 17.71 -32.26 22.84
C GLU A 15 17.09 -31.48 24.01
N SER A 16 17.84 -31.28 25.11
CA SER A 16 17.42 -30.45 26.25
C SER A 16 17.55 -28.94 26.02
N LEU A 17 18.18 -28.52 24.91
CA LEU A 17 18.29 -27.12 24.49
C LEU A 17 17.26 -26.74 23.42
N ALA A 18 16.48 -27.71 22.93
CA ALA A 18 15.37 -27.44 22.04
C ALA A 18 14.26 -26.70 22.84
N PRO A 19 13.84 -25.50 22.41
CA PRO A 19 12.74 -24.80 23.06
C PRO A 19 11.50 -25.68 23.09
N ASP A 20 10.83 -25.75 24.25
CA ASP A 20 9.60 -26.52 24.44
C ASP A 20 8.61 -26.21 23.30
N PRO A 21 8.22 -27.20 22.48
CA PRO A 21 7.35 -26.98 21.33
C PRO A 21 6.01 -26.37 21.74
N ASP A 22 5.50 -26.69 22.93
CA ASP A 22 4.25 -26.11 23.43
C ASP A 22 4.44 -24.65 23.85
N ALA A 23 5.62 -24.27 24.36
CA ALA A 23 5.97 -22.88 24.61
C ALA A 23 6.12 -22.08 23.30
N VAL A 24 6.72 -22.66 22.26
CA VAL A 24 6.85 -22.02 20.94
C VAL A 24 5.50 -21.85 20.27
N LEU A 25 4.63 -22.87 20.34
CA LEU A 25 3.27 -22.80 19.81
C LEU A 25 2.38 -21.83 20.61
N ALA A 26 2.53 -21.75 21.94
CA ALA A 26 1.85 -20.77 22.78
C ALA A 26 2.27 -19.33 22.44
N VAL A 27 3.56 -19.08 22.19
CA VAL A 27 4.07 -17.76 21.76
C VAL A 27 3.57 -17.41 20.35
N ALA A 28 3.60 -18.36 19.42
CA ALA A 28 3.10 -18.15 18.05
C ALA A 28 1.59 -17.87 18.02
N THR A 29 0.79 -18.63 18.78
CA THR A 29 -0.66 -18.43 18.87
C THR A 29 -1.03 -17.15 19.62
N ARG A 30 -0.26 -16.71 20.63
CA ARG A 30 -0.44 -15.39 21.27
C ARG A 30 -0.21 -14.23 20.31
N ARG A 31 0.80 -14.33 19.43
CA ARG A 31 1.08 -13.33 18.38
C ARG A 31 -0.06 -13.23 17.36
N ILE A 32 -0.64 -14.38 16.98
CA ILE A 32 -1.76 -14.42 16.02
C ILE A 32 -3.06 -13.88 16.65
N ARG A 33 -3.33 -14.19 17.93
CA ARG A 33 -4.52 -13.65 18.63
C ARG A 33 -4.44 -12.14 18.87
N ARG A 34 -3.26 -11.59 19.20
CA ARG A 34 -3.09 -10.14 19.37
C ARG A 34 -3.35 -9.34 18.09
N ARG A 35 -3.08 -9.91 16.91
CA ARG A 35 -3.43 -9.27 15.62
C ARG A 35 -4.94 -9.20 15.34
N ARG A 36 -5.75 -10.06 15.97
CA ARG A 36 -7.21 -10.06 15.76
C ARG A 36 -7.98 -9.19 16.76
N THR A 37 -7.37 -8.79 17.88
CA THR A 37 -8.04 -7.94 18.89
C THR A 37 -7.77 -6.44 18.71
N THR A 38 -6.74 -6.04 17.95
CA THR A 38 -6.46 -4.61 17.66
C THR A 38 -7.14 -4.08 16.39
N GLY A 39 -7.88 -4.92 15.65
CA GLY A 39 -8.64 -4.48 14.47
C GLY A 39 -10.07 -3.99 14.74
N VAL A 40 -10.53 -3.92 16.00
CA VAL A 40 -11.96 -3.66 16.32
C VAL A 40 -12.17 -2.60 17.40
N ALA A 41 -11.13 -1.90 17.88
CA ALA A 41 -11.34 -0.86 18.90
C ALA A 41 -10.89 0.53 18.41
N ALA A 42 -11.84 1.46 18.48
CA ALA A 42 -11.71 2.92 18.44
C ALA A 42 -11.81 3.63 17.08
N VAL A 43 -13.05 3.83 16.61
CA VAL A 43 -13.45 5.16 16.11
C VAL A 43 -14.84 5.50 16.67
N THR A 44 -14.86 6.14 17.83
CA THR A 44 -15.98 6.99 18.27
C THR A 44 -15.50 8.43 18.16
N LEU A 45 -15.93 9.15 17.12
CA LEU A 45 -15.73 10.59 17.01
C LEU A 45 -17.08 11.28 16.87
N THR A 46 -17.41 12.02 17.93
CA THR A 46 -18.47 13.01 18.05
C THR A 46 -18.28 14.14 17.04
N VAL A 47 -19.26 14.35 16.16
CA VAL A 47 -19.32 15.52 15.27
C VAL A 47 -20.07 16.64 15.97
N ALA A 48 -19.37 17.73 16.27
CA ALA A 48 -19.97 19.02 16.56
C ALA A 48 -20.19 19.77 15.24
N ALA A 49 -21.44 20.17 15.00
CA ALA A 49 -21.89 20.81 13.78
C ALA A 49 -21.81 22.34 13.86
N LEU A 50 -21.23 22.98 12.83
CA LEU A 50 -21.33 24.39 12.41
C LEU A 50 -20.84 24.39 10.94
N GLY A 51 -21.47 24.89 9.88
CA GLY A 51 -22.63 25.75 9.68
C GLY A 51 -22.31 26.77 8.57
N ALA A 52 -23.01 26.68 7.43
CA ALA A 52 -23.08 27.62 6.27
C ALA A 52 -21.81 27.77 5.39
N GLY A 53 -21.85 27.90 4.06
CA GLY A 53 -22.91 28.03 3.05
C GLY A 53 -22.32 28.78 1.83
N ALA A 54 -22.62 28.36 0.59
CA ALA A 54 -22.81 29.22 -0.60
C ALA A 54 -22.85 28.38 -1.89
N VAL A 55 -23.80 28.76 -2.75
CA VAL A 55 -24.18 28.17 -4.03
C VAL A 55 -23.83 29.14 -5.15
N GLY A 56 -23.54 28.63 -6.35
CA GLY A 56 -23.59 29.36 -7.62
C GLY A 56 -22.23 29.40 -8.32
N LEU A 57 -22.11 29.30 -9.64
CA LEU A 57 -23.08 29.30 -10.73
C LEU A 57 -22.40 28.69 -11.96
N LEU A 58 -23.21 27.99 -12.77
CA LEU A 58 -22.88 27.55 -14.12
C LEU A 58 -22.68 28.75 -15.04
N ASP A 59 -21.66 28.73 -15.88
CA ASP A 59 -21.68 29.50 -17.13
C ASP A 59 -21.16 28.66 -18.30
N ARG A 60 -21.78 28.89 -19.45
CA ARG A 60 -21.95 27.97 -20.57
C ARG A 60 -21.43 28.64 -21.83
N GLY A 61 -20.51 27.98 -22.52
CA GLY A 61 -20.36 28.08 -23.98
C GLY A 61 -19.20 28.94 -24.48
N THR A 62 -18.32 28.33 -25.26
CA THR A 62 -18.38 28.44 -26.73
C THR A 62 -17.33 27.52 -27.35
N ALA A 63 -17.77 26.82 -28.40
CA ALA A 63 -16.95 25.91 -29.20
C ALA A 63 -15.99 26.69 -30.09
N VAL A 64 -14.73 26.25 -30.14
CA VAL A 64 -13.78 26.59 -31.21
C VAL A 64 -13.11 25.29 -31.65
N VAL A 65 -13.42 24.87 -32.87
CA VAL A 65 -12.69 23.87 -33.67
C VAL A 65 -11.68 24.65 -34.50
N PRO A 66 -10.41 24.20 -34.62
CA PRO A 66 -9.94 23.66 -35.92
C PRO A 66 -8.79 22.61 -35.76
N PRO A 67 -8.13 22.14 -36.83
CA PRO A 67 -8.54 21.02 -37.68
C PRO A 67 -7.56 19.83 -37.59
N ALA A 68 -7.94 18.71 -38.22
CA ALA A 68 -7.12 17.52 -38.39
C ALA A 68 -5.92 17.76 -39.32
N THR A 69 -4.72 17.30 -38.92
CA THR A 69 -3.64 16.94 -39.86
C THR A 69 -2.73 15.84 -39.29
N LEU A 70 -2.64 14.78 -40.11
CA LEU A 70 -1.47 13.96 -40.43
C LEU A 70 -0.92 12.98 -39.38
N ALA A 71 -1.18 11.71 -39.70
CA ALA A 71 -0.44 10.55 -39.24
C ALA A 71 1.06 10.63 -39.57
N SER A 72 1.89 10.19 -38.64
CA SER A 72 3.27 9.75 -38.87
C SER A 72 3.57 8.56 -37.93
N PRO A 73 4.41 7.61 -38.38
CA PRO A 73 4.50 6.23 -37.84
C PRO A 73 5.27 6.15 -36.51
N PRO A 74 5.17 5.02 -35.77
CA PRO A 74 5.73 4.91 -34.42
C PRO A 74 7.26 4.94 -34.45
N SER A 75 7.85 5.94 -33.80
CA SER A 75 9.25 5.90 -33.39
C SER A 75 9.42 4.87 -32.28
N ALA A 76 10.39 3.98 -32.47
CA ALA A 76 10.83 2.99 -31.50
C ALA A 76 11.16 3.66 -30.16
N THR A 77 10.41 3.30 -29.12
CA THR A 77 10.68 3.77 -27.77
C THR A 77 11.90 3.02 -27.22
N VAL A 78 13.01 3.74 -27.16
CA VAL A 78 14.17 3.46 -26.32
C VAL A 78 13.69 3.13 -24.91
N THR A 79 14.16 2.01 -24.36
CA THR A 79 14.00 1.62 -22.96
C THR A 79 14.56 2.74 -22.07
N GLN A 80 13.66 3.58 -21.56
CA GLN A 80 14.01 4.66 -20.65
C GLN A 80 14.22 4.07 -19.24
N PRO A 81 15.33 4.36 -18.55
CA PRO A 81 15.51 3.97 -17.16
C PRO A 81 14.41 4.61 -16.31
N ALA A 82 13.89 3.86 -15.33
CA ALA A 82 12.88 4.32 -14.37
C ALA A 82 13.22 5.73 -13.86
N ALA A 83 12.32 6.69 -14.12
CA ALA A 83 12.46 8.06 -13.65
C ALA A 83 12.79 8.07 -12.15
N ALA A 84 13.79 8.86 -11.76
CA ALA A 84 14.03 9.19 -10.36
C ALA A 84 12.67 9.60 -9.75
N GLY A 85 12.15 8.73 -8.87
CA GLY A 85 10.71 8.66 -8.60
C GLY A 85 10.19 9.95 -7.98
N LYS A 86 9.19 10.56 -8.60
CA LYS A 86 8.42 11.62 -7.97
C LYS A 86 7.74 11.02 -6.73
N VAL A 87 7.91 11.66 -5.58
CA VAL A 87 7.23 11.29 -4.34
C VAL A 87 6.34 12.45 -3.91
N PRO A 88 5.06 12.20 -3.54
CA PRO A 88 4.39 10.90 -3.54
C PRO A 88 4.26 10.33 -4.96
N PRO A 89 4.30 9.00 -5.12
CA PRO A 89 4.02 8.37 -6.41
C PRO A 89 2.59 8.71 -6.87
N ALA A 90 2.32 8.54 -8.15
CA ALA A 90 0.95 8.68 -8.66
C ALA A 90 0.04 7.65 -7.96
N ALA A 91 -1.18 8.07 -7.64
CA ALA A 91 -2.21 7.14 -7.16
C ALA A 91 -2.50 6.09 -8.25
N PRO A 92 -2.94 4.87 -7.84
CA PRO A 92 -3.29 3.82 -8.79
C PRO A 92 -4.26 4.32 -9.86
N ALA A 93 -4.07 3.94 -11.11
CA ALA A 93 -4.89 4.42 -12.23
C ALA A 93 -6.27 3.75 -12.32
N ILE A 94 -6.75 3.16 -11.22
CA ILE A 94 -8.00 2.40 -11.12
C ILE A 94 -8.69 2.70 -9.80
N SER A 95 -10.01 2.76 -9.81
CA SER A 95 -10.80 2.93 -8.59
C SER A 95 -12.20 2.32 -8.71
N LEU A 96 -12.84 2.08 -7.58
CA LEU A 96 -14.26 1.76 -7.45
C LEU A 96 -15.07 3.05 -7.32
N GLU A 97 -15.96 3.31 -8.28
CA GLU A 97 -16.89 4.44 -8.26
C GLU A 97 -18.23 4.01 -7.62
N ASP A 98 -18.20 3.75 -6.31
CA ASP A 98 -19.38 3.37 -5.54
C ASP A 98 -19.37 4.07 -4.16
N SER A 99 -20.29 5.00 -3.94
CA SER A 99 -20.37 5.77 -2.69
C SER A 99 -20.79 4.96 -1.47
N SER A 100 -21.16 3.68 -1.64
CA SER A 100 -21.40 2.77 -0.51
C SER A 100 -20.11 2.15 0.05
N TRP A 101 -18.98 2.44 -0.57
CA TRP A 101 -17.65 1.98 -0.19
C TRP A 101 -16.72 3.17 0.01
N ASP A 102 -16.21 3.32 1.23
CA ASP A 102 -15.26 4.35 1.57
C ASP A 102 -13.85 3.86 1.25
N LEU A 103 -13.10 4.59 0.42
CA LEU A 103 -11.68 4.32 0.22
C LEU A 103 -10.93 4.65 1.52
N THR A 104 -10.33 3.62 2.14
CA THR A 104 -9.61 3.79 3.40
C THR A 104 -8.12 4.00 3.21
N MET A 105 -7.53 3.34 2.20
CA MET A 105 -6.12 3.49 1.86
C MET A 105 -5.85 3.02 0.43
N TRP A 106 -4.75 3.49 -0.14
CA TRP A 106 -4.11 2.84 -1.27
C TRP A 106 -2.61 2.73 -1.03
N SER A 107 -1.98 1.76 -1.70
CA SER A 107 -0.54 1.56 -1.64
C SER A 107 0.04 1.20 -3.01
N VAL A 108 1.30 1.57 -3.20
CA VAL A 108 2.11 1.21 -4.36
C VAL A 108 3.38 0.55 -3.85
N GLN A 109 3.61 -0.69 -4.27
CA GLN A 109 4.82 -1.45 -4.03
C GLN A 109 5.17 -2.14 -5.35
N PRO A 110 6.06 -1.60 -6.18
CA PRO A 110 6.32 -2.14 -7.51
C PRO A 110 6.59 -3.66 -7.49
N PRO A 111 5.92 -4.46 -8.32
CA PRO A 111 5.00 -4.10 -9.42
C PRO A 111 3.49 -4.12 -9.05
N VAL A 112 3.15 -3.98 -7.77
CA VAL A 112 1.80 -4.11 -7.21
C VAL A 112 1.26 -2.75 -6.77
N GLU A 113 0.00 -2.50 -7.10
CA GLU A 113 -0.79 -1.37 -6.62
C GLU A 113 -2.03 -1.93 -5.94
N THR A 114 -2.38 -1.45 -4.74
CA THR A 114 -3.52 -1.95 -3.98
C THR A 114 -4.40 -0.80 -3.51
N LEU A 115 -5.71 -0.95 -3.65
CA LEU A 115 -6.72 -0.07 -3.08
C LEU A 115 -7.56 -0.84 -2.09
N HIS A 116 -7.82 -0.27 -0.93
CA HIS A 116 -8.68 -0.84 0.09
C HIS A 116 -9.87 0.07 0.34
N TYR A 117 -11.04 -0.54 0.30
CA TYR A 117 -12.31 0.07 0.58
C TYR A 117 -12.96 -0.62 1.77
N ALA A 118 -13.69 0.14 2.57
CA ALA A 118 -14.49 -0.36 3.66
C ALA A 118 -15.97 -0.01 3.48
N GLN A 119 -16.85 -0.86 4.00
CA GLN A 119 -18.29 -0.59 4.05
C GLN A 119 -18.81 -0.91 5.46
N ASN A 120 -19.48 0.08 6.08
CA ASN A 120 -20.14 -0.04 7.38
C ASN A 120 -19.27 -0.66 8.49
N HIS A 121 -17.95 -0.44 8.44
CA HIS A 121 -16.94 -1.01 9.36
C HIS A 121 -16.88 -2.56 9.45
N GLY A 122 -17.66 -3.29 8.66
CA GLY A 122 -17.75 -4.76 8.73
C GLY A 122 -17.20 -5.49 7.50
N TYR A 123 -17.13 -4.80 6.35
CA TYR A 123 -16.70 -5.40 5.10
C TYR A 123 -15.55 -4.64 4.47
N ALA A 124 -14.66 -5.40 3.83
CA ALA A 124 -13.53 -4.89 3.06
C ALA A 124 -13.71 -5.29 1.59
N PHE A 125 -13.27 -4.41 0.71
CA PHE A 125 -13.17 -4.64 -0.72
C PHE A 125 -11.80 -4.15 -1.17
N THR A 126 -11.05 -5.01 -1.87
CA THR A 126 -9.68 -4.73 -2.27
C THR A 126 -9.56 -4.88 -3.78
N ILE A 127 -8.93 -3.90 -4.42
CA ILE A 127 -8.49 -3.97 -5.81
C ILE A 127 -6.97 -4.04 -5.81
N GLU A 128 -6.42 -5.11 -6.36
CA GLU A 128 -4.99 -5.29 -6.59
C GLU A 128 -4.74 -5.24 -8.10
N SER A 129 -3.86 -4.34 -8.54
CA SER A 129 -3.35 -4.27 -9.90
C SER A 129 -1.89 -4.68 -9.88
N ARG A 130 -1.50 -5.61 -10.74
CA ARG A 130 -0.12 -6.13 -10.78
C ARG A 130 0.42 -6.17 -12.20
N GLY A 131 1.65 -5.68 -12.34
CA GLY A 131 2.42 -5.82 -13.57
C GLY A 131 2.92 -7.26 -13.80
N GLY A 132 2.89 -7.70 -15.06
CA GLY A 132 3.39 -9.00 -15.52
C GLY A 132 2.30 -9.96 -15.97
N THR A 133 2.69 -11.22 -16.16
CA THR A 133 1.81 -12.28 -16.66
C THR A 133 0.73 -12.65 -15.65
N ALA A 134 -0.53 -12.73 -16.10
CA ALA A 134 -1.62 -13.26 -15.27
C ALA A 134 -1.37 -14.69 -14.78
N PRO A 135 -1.82 -15.01 -13.56
CA PRO A 135 -1.98 -16.39 -13.12
C PRO A 135 -2.96 -17.15 -14.02
N HIS A 136 -2.79 -18.47 -14.13
CA HIS A 136 -3.67 -19.35 -14.89
C HIS A 136 -5.15 -19.29 -14.46
N SER A 137 -5.42 -18.86 -13.23
CA SER A 137 -6.78 -18.69 -12.70
C SER A 137 -7.45 -17.38 -13.12
N ALA A 138 -6.72 -16.45 -13.75
CA ALA A 138 -7.30 -15.19 -14.21
C ALA A 138 -8.07 -15.39 -15.52
N LEU A 139 -9.20 -14.71 -15.63
CA LEU A 139 -9.97 -14.63 -16.86
C LEU A 139 -9.21 -13.83 -17.91
N ALA A 140 -9.41 -14.16 -19.19
CA ALA A 140 -8.73 -13.46 -20.29
C ALA A 140 -9.13 -11.98 -20.40
N THR A 141 -10.33 -11.63 -19.92
CA THR A 141 -10.85 -10.26 -19.88
C THR A 141 -11.73 -10.07 -18.65
N LYS A 142 -12.02 -8.81 -18.31
CA LYS A 142 -13.00 -8.47 -17.28
C LYS A 142 -14.33 -9.20 -17.53
N PRO A 143 -14.92 -9.88 -16.54
CA PRO A 143 -16.16 -10.62 -16.75
C PRO A 143 -17.31 -9.67 -17.08
N SER A 144 -18.17 -10.10 -17.99
CA SER A 144 -19.36 -9.37 -18.46
C SER A 144 -20.67 -10.08 -18.12
N ALA A 145 -20.61 -11.31 -17.59
CA ALA A 145 -21.77 -12.12 -17.23
C ALA A 145 -21.52 -12.88 -15.92
N ALA A 146 -22.58 -13.15 -15.17
CA ALA A 146 -22.47 -13.72 -13.82
C ALA A 146 -21.97 -15.18 -13.85
N GLU A 147 -22.26 -15.91 -14.92
CA GLU A 147 -21.84 -17.30 -15.15
C GLU A 147 -20.32 -17.43 -15.27
N GLN A 148 -19.61 -16.34 -15.58
CA GLN A 148 -18.15 -16.29 -15.66
C GLN A 148 -17.49 -16.16 -14.27
N ILE A 149 -18.28 -15.98 -13.21
CA ILE A 149 -17.80 -15.71 -11.84
C ILE A 149 -18.15 -16.92 -10.94
N PRO A 150 -17.32 -17.98 -10.95
CA PRO A 150 -17.54 -19.16 -10.09
C PRO A 150 -17.29 -18.85 -8.60
N HIS A 151 -16.44 -17.86 -8.32
CA HIS A 151 -16.02 -17.48 -6.97
C HIS A 151 -16.21 -15.97 -6.75
N PRO A 152 -17.43 -15.51 -6.41
CA PRO A 152 -17.77 -14.09 -6.36
C PRO A 152 -17.04 -13.28 -5.29
N GLN A 153 -16.32 -13.92 -4.37
CA GLN A 153 -15.48 -13.24 -3.37
C GLN A 153 -14.08 -12.90 -3.88
N SER A 154 -13.63 -13.49 -4.99
CA SER A 154 -12.29 -13.26 -5.55
C SER A 154 -12.33 -13.45 -7.07
N VAL A 155 -12.27 -12.34 -7.81
CA VAL A 155 -12.29 -12.34 -9.27
C VAL A 155 -10.97 -11.79 -9.79
N MET A 156 -10.42 -12.43 -10.82
CA MET A 156 -9.16 -12.06 -11.42
C MET A 156 -9.30 -12.03 -12.93
N TRP A 157 -8.73 -11.02 -13.58
CA TRP A 157 -8.72 -10.94 -15.04
C TRP A 157 -7.46 -10.23 -15.57
N GLN A 158 -7.10 -10.55 -16.80
CA GLN A 158 -6.07 -9.84 -17.55
C GLN A 158 -6.62 -8.51 -18.07
N ASP A 159 -5.84 -7.44 -17.89
CA ASP A 159 -6.20 -6.07 -18.24
C ASP A 159 -5.07 -5.39 -19.03
N GLY A 160 -5.01 -5.69 -20.33
CA GLY A 160 -3.88 -5.35 -21.20
C GLY A 160 -2.84 -6.48 -21.30
N PRO A 161 -1.72 -6.30 -22.01
CA PRO A 161 -0.73 -7.37 -22.20
C PRO A 161 0.12 -7.66 -20.95
N ASP A 162 0.40 -6.64 -20.15
CA ASP A 162 1.40 -6.70 -19.06
C ASP A 162 0.81 -6.36 -17.68
N ARG A 163 -0.51 -6.47 -17.52
CA ARG A 163 -1.20 -6.14 -16.28
C ARG A 163 -2.39 -7.07 -16.05
N TRP A 164 -2.57 -7.49 -14.81
CA TRP A 164 -3.79 -8.17 -14.37
C TRP A 164 -4.34 -7.51 -13.11
N ILE A 165 -5.65 -7.67 -12.93
CA ILE A 165 -6.38 -7.13 -11.79
C ILE A 165 -6.98 -8.28 -11.00
N ARG A 166 -6.93 -8.16 -9.68
CA ARG A 166 -7.67 -9.00 -8.74
C ARG A 166 -8.54 -8.14 -7.86
N VAL A 167 -9.79 -8.54 -7.73
CA VAL A 167 -10.75 -7.94 -6.83
C VAL A 167 -11.14 -8.97 -5.79
N THR A 168 -11.08 -8.59 -4.52
CA THR A 168 -11.51 -9.45 -3.41
C THR A 168 -12.45 -8.70 -2.48
N THR A 169 -13.39 -9.42 -1.87
CA THR A 169 -14.26 -8.85 -0.85
C THR A 169 -14.53 -9.84 0.28
N THR A 170 -14.66 -9.32 1.50
CA THR A 170 -15.12 -10.09 2.66
C THR A 170 -16.64 -10.11 2.78
N LYS A 171 -17.36 -9.27 2.01
CA LYS A 171 -18.81 -9.27 1.97
C LYS A 171 -19.31 -10.54 1.27
N PRO A 172 -20.24 -11.30 1.86
CA PRO A 172 -20.94 -12.34 1.14
C PRO A 172 -21.71 -11.71 -0.02
N VAL A 173 -21.32 -12.05 -1.25
CA VAL A 173 -21.93 -11.52 -2.49
C VAL A 173 -22.19 -12.67 -3.45
N THR A 174 -23.28 -12.55 -4.21
CA THR A 174 -23.59 -13.40 -5.35
C THR A 174 -22.75 -13.01 -6.57
N ALA A 175 -22.71 -13.87 -7.59
CA ALA A 175 -22.06 -13.56 -8.86
C ALA A 175 -22.64 -12.32 -9.54
N ALA A 176 -23.96 -12.11 -9.48
CA ALA A 176 -24.62 -10.93 -10.03
C ALA A 176 -24.23 -9.64 -9.28
N GLU A 177 -24.16 -9.69 -7.94
CA GLU A 177 -23.73 -8.54 -7.13
C GLU A 177 -22.25 -8.20 -7.37
N MET A 178 -21.40 -9.23 -7.46
CA MET A 178 -19.98 -9.02 -7.79
C MET A 178 -19.83 -8.43 -9.19
N LEU A 179 -20.55 -8.93 -10.19
CA LEU A 179 -20.55 -8.37 -11.55
C LEU A 179 -20.96 -6.89 -11.54
N ALA A 180 -21.97 -6.51 -10.76
CA ALA A 180 -22.39 -5.13 -10.61
C ALA A 180 -21.29 -4.24 -9.97
N LEU A 181 -20.56 -4.76 -8.96
CA LEU A 181 -19.42 -4.04 -8.37
C LEU A 181 -18.27 -3.90 -9.37
N LEU A 182 -17.92 -4.96 -10.09
CA LEU A 182 -16.90 -4.91 -11.14
C LEU A 182 -17.26 -3.89 -12.21
N GLY A 183 -18.54 -3.77 -12.59
CA GLY A 183 -19.03 -2.76 -13.52
C GLY A 183 -18.76 -1.31 -13.12
N LYS A 184 -18.56 -1.04 -11.82
CA LYS A 184 -18.25 0.29 -11.25
C LYS A 184 -16.74 0.55 -11.10
N ILE A 185 -15.90 -0.39 -11.52
CA ILE A 185 -14.44 -0.19 -11.52
C ILE A 185 -14.02 0.49 -12.82
N HIS A 186 -13.43 1.67 -12.69
CA HIS A 186 -13.02 2.55 -13.79
C HIS A 186 -11.56 2.98 -13.67
N THR A 187 -11.03 3.55 -14.75
CA THR A 187 -9.62 3.99 -14.85
C THR A 187 -9.37 5.40 -14.30
N THR A 188 -10.23 5.86 -13.39
CA THR A 188 -10.10 7.16 -12.72
C THR A 188 -9.23 6.97 -11.48
N PRO A 189 -8.13 7.74 -11.29
CA PRO A 189 -7.35 7.66 -10.07
C PRO A 189 -8.19 8.00 -8.84
N PRO A 190 -8.03 7.27 -7.72
CA PRO A 190 -8.74 7.58 -6.50
C PRO A 190 -8.28 8.92 -5.91
N VAL A 191 -9.17 9.60 -5.21
CA VAL A 191 -8.84 10.78 -4.41
C VAL A 191 -8.92 10.39 -2.94
N ILE A 192 -7.79 10.49 -2.25
CA ILE A 192 -7.71 10.43 -0.79
C ILE A 192 -6.86 11.61 -0.33
N ALA A 193 -7.24 12.22 0.79
CA ALA A 193 -6.38 13.23 1.41
C ALA A 193 -5.02 12.57 1.73
N SER A 194 -3.93 13.27 1.44
CA SER A 194 -2.57 12.80 1.71
C SER A 194 -1.80 13.95 2.34
N PRO A 195 -1.24 13.79 3.55
CA PRO A 195 -0.46 14.85 4.18
C PRO A 195 0.86 15.14 3.45
N LEU A 196 1.48 14.16 2.80
CA LEU A 196 2.73 14.33 2.07
C LEU A 196 2.51 15.01 0.71
N LYS A 197 3.13 16.17 0.50
CA LYS A 197 3.14 16.88 -0.79
C LYS A 197 4.32 16.48 -1.65
N SER A 198 5.52 16.47 -1.07
CA SER A 198 6.74 16.07 -1.76
C SER A 198 7.89 15.78 -0.81
N ILE A 199 8.88 15.04 -1.28
CA ILE A 199 10.15 14.78 -0.58
C ILE A 199 11.27 14.64 -1.62
N GLN A 200 12.49 15.04 -1.27
CA GLN A 200 13.64 14.85 -2.15
C GLN A 200 14.20 13.44 -1.97
N VAL A 201 14.02 12.59 -2.97
CA VAL A 201 14.55 11.22 -2.93
C VAL A 201 16.08 11.26 -3.04
N PRO A 202 16.83 10.66 -2.09
CA PRO A 202 18.29 10.63 -2.18
C PRO A 202 18.78 9.84 -3.40
N ASP A 203 19.94 10.21 -3.94
CA ASP A 203 20.52 9.53 -5.09
C ASP A 203 20.66 8.01 -4.87
N GLY A 204 20.30 7.24 -5.89
CA GLY A 204 20.32 5.77 -5.83
C GLY A 204 19.20 5.14 -5.00
N GLN A 205 18.28 5.93 -4.45
CA GLN A 205 17.06 5.43 -3.80
C GLN A 205 15.86 5.44 -4.77
N GLN A 206 14.94 4.52 -4.54
CA GLN A 206 13.66 4.41 -5.23
C GLN A 206 12.55 4.12 -4.22
N VAL A 207 11.31 4.39 -4.61
CA VAL A 207 10.14 4.03 -3.81
C VAL A 207 10.01 2.51 -3.77
N GLY A 208 10.27 1.91 -2.61
CA GLY A 208 10.02 0.50 -2.35
C GLY A 208 8.55 0.25 -2.08
N THR A 209 7.98 1.04 -1.16
CA THR A 209 6.55 1.03 -0.83
C THR A 209 6.10 2.45 -0.52
N PHE A 210 4.90 2.80 -0.93
CA PHE A 210 4.20 4.00 -0.47
C PHE A 210 2.76 3.64 -0.10
N THR A 211 2.29 4.15 1.02
CA THR A 211 0.90 4.01 1.48
C THR A 211 0.32 5.39 1.74
N SER A 212 -0.92 5.60 1.29
CA SER A 212 -1.68 6.82 1.56
C SER A 212 -3.00 6.52 2.25
N GLU A 213 -3.18 7.20 3.37
CA GLU A 213 -4.38 7.25 4.20
C GLU A 213 -4.76 8.72 4.43
N PRO A 214 -6.02 9.05 4.80
CA PRO A 214 -6.50 10.43 4.90
C PRO A 214 -5.66 11.36 5.80
N GLU A 215 -4.96 10.78 6.77
CA GLU A 215 -4.18 11.50 7.80
C GLU A 215 -2.75 10.99 7.95
N THR A 216 -2.38 9.95 7.20
CA THR A 216 -1.10 9.25 7.36
C THR A 216 -0.52 8.91 5.99
N ASN A 217 0.79 9.12 5.83
CA ASN A 217 1.55 8.52 4.74
C ASN A 217 2.70 7.69 5.30
N THR A 218 2.94 6.54 4.69
CA THR A 218 4.13 5.73 4.95
C THR A 218 4.90 5.57 3.65
N LEU A 219 6.21 5.76 3.69
CA LEU A 219 7.11 5.68 2.56
C LEU A 219 8.33 4.86 2.93
N VAL A 220 8.67 3.88 2.11
CA VAL A 220 9.94 3.16 2.19
C VAL A 220 10.76 3.50 0.95
N LEU A 221 11.97 4.01 1.17
CA LEU A 221 12.94 4.28 0.11
C LEU A 221 14.06 3.25 0.20
N CYS A 222 14.35 2.55 -0.91
CA CYS A 222 15.38 1.52 -0.97
C CYS A 222 16.18 1.62 -2.28
N PRO A 223 17.42 1.10 -2.32
CA PRO A 223 18.12 0.87 -3.59
C PRO A 223 17.30 -0.04 -4.51
N ALA A 224 17.39 0.16 -5.83
CA ALA A 224 16.61 -0.60 -6.82
C ALA A 224 16.74 -2.14 -6.67
N ALA A 225 17.93 -2.63 -6.32
CA ALA A 225 18.20 -4.07 -6.12
C ALA A 225 17.46 -4.69 -4.93
N GLU A 226 16.89 -3.86 -4.05
CA GLU A 226 16.25 -4.26 -2.79
C GLU A 226 14.74 -3.96 -2.76
N VAL A 227 14.20 -3.32 -3.80
CA VAL A 227 12.76 -3.09 -3.92
C VAL A 227 12.04 -4.45 -3.95
N GLY A 228 11.12 -4.64 -2.99
CA GLY A 228 10.36 -5.89 -2.83
C GLY A 228 11.02 -6.96 -1.94
N LYS A 229 12.23 -6.72 -1.42
CA LYS A 229 12.79 -7.54 -0.34
C LYS A 229 12.30 -7.04 1.01
N THR A 230 12.26 -7.95 1.99
CA THR A 230 11.81 -7.76 3.38
C THR A 230 12.16 -6.40 3.99
N PRO A 231 11.34 -5.88 4.94
CA PRO A 231 11.08 -4.43 5.11
C PRO A 231 12.22 -3.59 5.72
N LEU A 232 13.44 -4.13 5.81
CA LEU A 232 14.37 -3.78 6.87
C LEU A 232 15.84 -3.93 6.43
N ASP A 233 16.14 -3.64 5.16
CA ASP A 233 17.54 -3.50 4.72
C ASP A 233 18.14 -2.22 5.34
N PRO A 234 19.34 -2.26 5.93
CA PRO A 234 20.00 -1.08 6.51
C PRO A 234 20.28 0.03 5.48
N ARG A 235 20.17 -0.27 4.19
CA ARG A 235 20.25 0.69 3.08
C ARG A 235 18.91 1.34 2.76
N CYS A 236 17.83 1.02 3.45
CA CYS A 236 16.54 1.69 3.24
C CYS A 236 16.29 2.80 4.27
N PHE A 237 15.36 3.70 3.93
CA PHE A 237 14.73 4.64 4.85
C PHE A 237 13.25 4.27 4.99
N SER A 238 12.73 4.34 6.21
CA SER A 238 11.29 4.25 6.48
C SER A 238 10.82 5.60 7.00
N LEU A 239 9.82 6.19 6.36
CA LEU A 239 9.29 7.50 6.71
C LEU A 239 7.79 7.43 6.96
N THR A 240 7.35 8.05 8.03
CA THR A 240 5.93 8.18 8.39
C THR A 240 5.59 9.66 8.57
N VAL A 241 4.49 10.11 7.96
CA VAL A 241 3.87 11.41 8.22
C VAL A 241 2.51 11.15 8.82
N SER A 242 2.21 11.70 10.01
CA SER A 242 0.96 11.47 10.72
C SER A 242 0.50 12.72 11.47
N LEU A 243 -0.79 12.85 11.77
CA LEU A 243 -1.28 13.93 12.64
C LEU A 243 -0.73 13.77 14.07
N THR A 244 -0.25 14.87 14.67
CA THR A 244 0.46 14.89 15.96
C THR A 244 -0.38 14.37 17.12
N SER A 245 -1.71 14.44 17.07
CA SER A 245 -2.61 13.86 18.08
C SER A 245 -2.77 12.34 17.98
N ARG A 246 -2.34 11.74 16.86
CA ARG A 246 -2.26 10.29 16.63
C ARG A 246 -0.83 9.75 16.70
N ALA A 247 0.12 10.56 17.17
CA ALA A 247 1.37 10.01 17.71
C ALA A 247 1.01 9.25 18.99
N SER A 248 0.43 8.05 18.83
CA SER A 248 0.67 7.03 19.82
C SER A 248 2.17 6.89 19.92
N ASP A 249 2.69 6.70 21.13
CA ASP A 249 3.96 6.02 21.39
C ASP A 249 3.88 4.58 20.84
N SER A 250 3.55 4.41 19.56
CA SER A 250 3.52 3.14 18.86
C SER A 250 4.96 2.83 18.50
N SER A 251 5.69 2.34 19.51
CA SER A 251 6.85 1.50 19.28
C SER A 251 6.39 0.24 18.54
N TYR A 252 6.38 0.26 17.20
CA TYR A 252 6.13 -0.91 16.35
C TYR A 252 6.83 -0.77 14.99
N PRO A 253 7.57 -1.79 14.50
CA PRO A 253 8.39 -2.79 15.20
C PRO A 253 9.84 -2.31 15.37
N GLN A 254 10.43 -2.64 16.53
CA GLN A 254 11.87 -2.54 16.76
C GLN A 254 12.67 -3.37 15.75
N ASP A 255 13.79 -2.77 15.32
CA ASP A 255 14.94 -3.34 14.61
C ASP A 255 14.74 -3.88 13.19
N PRO A 256 15.70 -3.60 12.27
CA PRO A 256 17.09 -3.20 12.49
C PRO A 256 17.44 -1.80 11.96
N LEU A 257 16.52 -0.83 12.02
CA LEU A 257 16.87 0.59 11.81
C LEU A 257 17.06 1.25 13.19
N PRO A 258 18.29 1.32 13.72
CA PRO A 258 18.56 1.76 15.08
C PRO A 258 18.52 3.29 15.27
N VAL A 259 18.43 4.08 14.19
CA VAL A 259 18.33 5.54 14.28
C VAL A 259 16.93 5.97 13.91
N HIS A 260 16.23 6.48 14.91
CA HIS A 260 14.92 7.13 14.78
C HIS A 260 15.09 8.64 14.95
N GLN A 261 14.58 9.41 13.99
CA GLN A 261 14.57 10.87 14.00
C GLN A 261 13.15 11.36 13.71
N HIS A 262 12.75 12.48 14.31
CA HIS A 262 11.43 13.06 14.02
C HIS A 262 11.47 14.58 14.02
N ARG A 263 10.45 15.16 13.38
CA ARG A 263 10.22 16.61 13.31
C ARG A 263 8.72 16.90 13.26
N THR A 264 8.28 17.88 14.04
CA THR A 264 6.89 18.37 13.97
C THR A 264 6.80 19.55 12.99
N LEU A 265 5.79 19.53 12.13
CA LEU A 265 5.46 20.61 11.19
C LEU A 265 3.95 20.89 11.25
N GLY A 266 3.58 21.94 11.98
CA GLY A 266 2.17 22.28 12.19
C GLY A 266 1.45 21.20 12.99
N ALA A 267 0.37 20.64 12.42
CA ALA A 267 -0.42 19.58 13.03
C ALA A 267 0.12 18.16 12.75
N TYR A 268 1.26 18.03 12.06
CA TYR A 268 1.82 16.76 11.65
C TYR A 268 3.17 16.48 12.32
N THR A 269 3.40 15.21 12.64
CA THR A 269 4.69 14.64 13.01
C THR A 269 5.24 13.87 11.81
N ILE A 270 6.52 14.08 11.52
CA ILE A 270 7.27 13.34 10.51
C ILE A 270 8.32 12.53 11.25
N GLU A 271 8.33 11.22 11.02
CA GLU A 271 9.26 10.27 11.61
C GLU A 271 10.06 9.62 10.49
N ILE A 272 11.35 9.39 10.74
CA ILE A 272 12.22 8.65 9.84
C ILE A 272 13.10 7.68 10.61
N ASP A 273 13.12 6.44 10.15
CA ASP A 273 14.02 5.39 10.61
C ASP A 273 15.10 5.13 9.56
N SER A 274 16.34 4.97 10.01
CA SER A 274 17.50 4.63 9.18
C SER A 274 18.54 3.79 9.92
N SER A 275 19.52 3.28 9.18
CA SER A 275 20.74 2.73 9.79
C SER A 275 21.64 3.83 10.36
N PRO A 276 22.56 3.52 11.30
CA PRO A 276 23.47 4.51 11.88
C PRO A 276 24.36 5.16 10.82
N ALA A 277 24.78 4.37 9.84
CA ALA A 277 25.62 4.82 8.73
C ALA A 277 24.94 5.90 7.87
N ARG A 278 23.61 5.99 7.89
CA ARG A 278 22.81 6.92 7.07
C ARG A 278 22.10 8.00 7.88
N ALA A 279 22.39 8.15 9.18
CA ALA A 279 21.72 9.10 10.06
C ALA A 279 21.75 10.56 9.56
N LYS A 280 22.84 10.98 8.89
CA LYS A 280 22.96 12.32 8.31
C LYS A 280 22.10 12.50 7.05
N GLU A 281 22.02 11.47 6.22
CA GLU A 281 21.15 11.45 5.04
C GLU A 281 19.68 11.43 5.45
N ALA A 282 19.33 10.67 6.50
CA ALA A 282 17.99 10.65 7.08
C ALA A 282 17.55 12.04 7.57
N LEU A 283 18.44 12.79 8.24
CA LEU A 283 18.16 14.16 8.65
C LEU A 283 17.91 15.09 7.44
N THR A 284 18.75 14.96 6.41
CA THR A 284 18.58 15.74 5.16
C THR A 284 17.25 15.42 4.47
N LEU A 285 16.88 14.13 4.48
CA LEU A 285 15.63 13.64 3.92
C LEU A 285 14.43 14.18 4.70
N LEU A 286 14.49 14.13 6.04
CA LEU A 286 13.49 14.70 6.96
C LEU A 286 13.28 16.20 6.71
N ASP A 287 14.36 16.94 6.49
CA ASP A 287 14.30 18.38 6.23
C ASP A 287 13.74 18.75 4.84
N SER A 288 13.76 17.80 3.90
CA SER A 288 13.22 17.98 2.55
C SER A 288 11.70 17.78 2.44
N VAL A 289 11.06 17.28 3.50
CA VAL A 289 9.63 16.94 3.49
C VAL A 289 8.78 18.22 3.39
N GLN A 290 7.88 18.21 2.41
CA GLN A 290 6.84 19.22 2.25
C GLN A 290 5.47 18.57 2.47
N LEU A 291 4.61 19.27 3.21
CA LEU A 291 3.26 18.82 3.53
C LEU A 291 2.20 19.58 2.72
N ASN A 292 1.08 18.93 2.45
CA ASN A 292 -0.14 19.59 1.98
C ASN A 292 -0.74 20.35 3.18
N ARG A 293 -0.86 21.66 3.05
CA ARG A 293 -1.41 22.57 4.07
C ARG A 293 -2.87 22.85 3.79
#